data_AF-A0A965TE22-F1
#
_entry.id   AF-A0A965TE22-F1
#
_cell.length_a   1.000
_cell.length_b   1.000
_cell.length_c   1.000
_cell.angle_alpha   90.00
_cell.angle_beta   90.00
_cell.angle_gamma   90.00
#
_symmetry.space_group_name_H-M   'P 1'
#
loop_
_entity.id
_entity.type
_entity.pdbx_description
1 polymer ?
#
loop_
_entity_poly.entity_id
_entity_poly.type
_entity_poly.pdbx_seq_one_letter_code
_entity_poly.pdbx_strand_id
1 'polypeptide(L)'
;MIAYVAEVNIEYAVESYCLTNELIKAAAVIEYNDTLIVAVMTRPVYTRSERDRLIKSLGADIGEKYCRNAIVTADLEVYSKILMYQSGRDVKPSDIYEIAQRRAP
;
A
#
# COMPACT_ATOMS: atom_id res chain seq x y z
N MET A 1 -6.81 33.47 11.72
CA MET A 1 -6.77 32.10 12.26
C MET A 1 -6.49 31.19 11.08
N ILE A 2 -5.22 30.86 10.86
CA ILE A 2 -4.82 30.00 9.75
C ILE A 2 -5.03 28.58 10.26
N ALA A 3 -6.09 27.92 9.80
CA ALA A 3 -6.27 26.50 10.05
C ALA A 3 -5.19 25.77 9.25
N TYR A 4 -4.06 25.47 9.90
CA TYR A 4 -3.18 24.40 9.46
C TYR A 4 -3.96 23.09 9.64
N VAL A 5 -4.78 22.75 8.66
CA VAL A 5 -5.20 21.37 8.48
C VAL A 5 -3.90 20.66 8.13
N ALA A 6 -3.31 19.99 9.12
CA ALA A 6 -2.21 19.08 8.88
C ALA A 6 -2.63 18.23 7.68
N GLU A 7 -1.85 18.28 6.59
CA GLU A 7 -1.98 17.32 5.51
C GLU A 7 -1.94 15.96 6.20
N VAL A 8 -3.09 15.31 6.33
CA VAL A 8 -3.15 13.95 6.82
C VAL A 8 -2.37 13.19 5.77
N ASN A 9 -1.15 12.77 6.12
CA ASN A 9 -0.31 12.04 5.20
C ASN A 9 -1.11 10.78 4.83
N ILE A 10 -1.60 10.78 3.59
CA ILE A 10 -2.54 9.80 3.06
C ILE A 10 -1.97 8.39 3.16
N GLU A 11 -0.64 8.27 3.11
CA GLU A 11 0.09 7.02 3.32
C GLU A 11 -0.23 6.42 4.70
N TYR A 12 -0.11 7.20 5.77
CA TYR A 12 -0.43 6.74 7.13
C TYR A 12 -1.92 6.45 7.33
N ALA A 13 -2.81 7.20 6.67
CA ALA A 13 -4.25 6.94 6.74
C ALA A 13 -4.60 5.61 6.06
N VAL A 14 -3.99 5.31 4.92
CA VAL A 14 -4.16 4.07 4.18
C VAL A 14 -3.53 2.90 4.94
N GLU A 15 -2.32 3.06 5.49
CA GLU A 15 -1.68 2.06 6.34
C GLU A 15 -2.57 1.69 7.53
N SER A 16 -3.05 2.70 8.25
CA SER A 16 -3.96 2.50 9.40
C SER A 16 -5.25 1.80 9.00
N TYR A 17 -5.79 2.13 7.82
CA TYR A 17 -6.97 1.46 7.28
C TYR A 17 -6.70 -0.01 6.97
N CYS A 18 -5.59 -0.34 6.32
CA CYS A 18 -5.21 -1.73 6.06
C CYS A 18 -5.11 -2.54 7.37
N LEU A 19 -4.52 -1.95 8.41
CA LEU A 19 -4.35 -2.60 9.72
C LEU A 19 -5.67 -2.83 10.48
N THR A 20 -6.79 -2.26 10.05
CA THR A 20 -8.12 -2.61 10.60
C THR A 20 -8.56 -4.03 10.22
N ASN A 21 -7.98 -4.62 9.18
CA ASN A 21 -8.25 -5.98 8.78
C ASN A 21 -7.36 -6.96 9.56
N GLU A 22 -7.97 -7.88 10.31
CA GLU A 22 -7.26 -8.85 11.17
C GLU A 22 -6.31 -9.80 10.42
N LEU A 23 -6.50 -9.95 9.10
CA LEU A 23 -5.63 -10.75 8.25
C LEU A 23 -4.34 -10.01 7.87
N ILE A 24 -4.29 -8.68 8.02
CA ILE A 24 -3.13 -7.85 7.71
C ILE A 24 -2.30 -7.66 8.97
N LYS A 25 -1.01 -8.00 8.86
CA LYS A 25 -0.04 -7.90 9.96
C LYS A 25 0.81 -6.64 9.88
N ALA A 26 1.08 -6.16 8.67
CA ALA A 26 1.78 -4.92 8.40
C ALA A 26 1.34 -4.37 7.04
N ALA A 27 1.43 -3.06 6.87
CA ALA A 27 1.22 -2.37 5.61
C ALA A 27 2.31 -1.30 5.46
N ALA A 28 2.80 -1.10 4.25
CA ALA A 28 3.71 -0.03 3.89
C ALA A 28 3.16 0.66 2.64
N VAL A 29 3.08 1.98 2.68
CA VAL A 29 2.46 2.77 1.60
C VAL A 29 3.41 3.85 1.10
N ILE A 30 3.34 4.09 -0.21
CA ILE A 30 3.99 5.22 -0.86
C ILE A 30 3.06 5.78 -1.94
N GLU A 31 3.01 7.10 -2.07
CA GLU A 31 2.35 7.75 -3.21
C GLU A 31 3.35 8.03 -4.34
N TYR A 32 3.01 7.63 -5.56
CA TYR A 32 3.78 7.97 -6.76
C TYR A 32 2.85 8.17 -7.96
N ASN A 33 3.01 9.27 -8.69
CA ASN A 33 2.20 9.60 -9.88
C ASN A 33 0.69 9.43 -9.66
N ASP A 34 0.14 10.04 -8.61
CA ASP A 34 -1.30 9.98 -8.29
C ASP A 34 -1.83 8.54 -8.05
N THR A 35 -0.91 7.64 -7.70
CA THR A 35 -1.20 6.23 -7.41
C THR A 35 -0.62 5.86 -6.05
N LEU A 36 -1.47 5.31 -5.20
CA LEU A 36 -1.10 4.74 -3.92
C LEU A 36 -0.59 3.32 -4.13
N ILE A 37 0.67 3.07 -3.84
CA ILE A 37 1.25 1.73 -3.85
C ILE A 37 1.21 1.22 -2.41
N VAL A 38 0.47 0.14 -2.21
CA VAL A 38 0.18 -0.42 -0.88
C VAL A 38 0.73 -1.84 -0.83
N ALA A 39 1.82 -2.05 -0.11
CA ALA A 39 2.36 -3.38 0.14
C ALA A 39 1.89 -3.91 1.50
N VAL A 40 1.19 -5.04 1.51
CA VAL A 40 0.63 -5.63 2.72
C VAL A 40 1.32 -6.96 3.06
N MET A 41 1.66 -7.13 4.33
CA MET A 41 2.02 -8.42 4.88
C MET A 41 0.79 -9.03 5.53
N THR A 42 0.39 -10.21 5.05
CA THR A 42 -0.77 -10.92 5.61
C THR A 42 -0.31 -12.00 6.59
N ARG A 43 -1.20 -12.39 7.50
CA ARG A 43 -1.08 -13.67 8.21
C ARG A 43 -1.08 -14.82 7.18
N PRO A 44 -0.61 -16.04 7.53
CA PRO A 44 -0.61 -17.16 6.60
C PRO A 44 -2.00 -17.36 5.98
N VAL A 45 -2.14 -16.97 4.72
CA VAL A 45 -3.35 -17.21 3.92
C VAL A 45 -3.14 -18.53 3.21
N TYR A 46 -3.98 -19.51 3.53
CA TYR A 46 -3.79 -20.90 3.10
C TYR A 46 -3.95 -21.08 1.59
N THR A 47 -4.69 -20.18 0.91
CA THR A 47 -4.88 -20.25 -0.53
C THR A 47 -4.50 -18.95 -1.25
N ARG A 48 -3.91 -19.09 -2.44
CA ARG A 48 -3.60 -17.97 -3.33
C ARG A 48 -4.86 -17.18 -3.69
N SER A 49 -5.98 -17.86 -3.94
CA SER A 49 -7.25 -17.23 -4.32
C SER A 49 -7.88 -16.37 -3.22
N GLU A 50 -7.71 -16.74 -1.94
CA GLU A 50 -8.13 -15.88 -0.83
C GLU A 50 -7.27 -14.63 -0.72
N ARG A 51 -5.95 -14.79 -0.88
CA ARG A 51 -5.02 -13.65 -0.86
C ARG A 51 -5.30 -12.68 -2.00
N ASP A 52 -5.51 -13.18 -3.21
CA ASP A 52 -5.77 -12.35 -4.38
C ASP A 52 -7.14 -11.64 -4.26
N ARG A 53 -8.16 -12.29 -3.68
CA ARG A 53 -9.45 -11.65 -3.35
C ARG A 53 -9.29 -10.55 -2.30
N LEU A 54 -8.52 -10.80 -1.24
CA LEU A 54 -8.23 -9.82 -0.20
C LEU A 54 -7.54 -8.58 -0.78
N ILE A 55 -6.51 -8.79 -1.61
CA ILE A 55 -5.76 -7.71 -2.26
C ILE A 55 -6.68 -6.89 -3.18
N LYS A 56 -7.51 -7.54 -4.00
CA LYS A 56 -8.45 -6.85 -4.90
C LYS A 56 -9.52 -6.06 -4.14
N SER A 57 -10.08 -6.63 -3.07
CA SER A 57 -11.04 -5.94 -2.21
C SER A 57 -10.40 -4.69 -1.60
N LEU A 58 -9.22 -4.83 -1.00
CA LEU A 58 -8.50 -3.70 -0.41
C LEU A 58 -8.20 -2.61 -1.42
N GLY A 59 -7.80 -2.96 -2.64
CA GLY A 59 -7.54 -1.98 -3.69
C GLY A 59 -8.79 -1.20 -4.08
N ALA A 60 -9.92 -1.88 -4.23
CA ALA A 60 -11.20 -1.25 -4.50
C ALA A 60 -11.63 -0.32 -3.34
N ASP A 61 -11.56 -0.80 -2.11
CA ASP A 61 -11.97 -0.05 -0.91
C ASP A 61 -11.11 1.22 -0.71
N ILE A 62 -9.79 1.10 -0.90
CA ILE A 62 -8.86 2.23 -0.81
C ILE A 62 -9.13 3.22 -1.94
N GLY A 63 -9.33 2.72 -3.16
CA GLY A 63 -9.61 3.57 -4.32
C GLY A 63 -10.91 4.35 -4.17
N GLU A 64 -11.96 3.73 -3.64
CA GLU A 64 -13.24 4.38 -3.36
C GLU A 64 -13.10 5.41 -2.22
N LYS A 65 -12.54 4.99 -1.08
CA LYS A 65 -12.48 5.81 0.14
C LYS A 65 -11.60 7.05 0.01
N TYR A 66 -10.51 6.94 -0.75
CA TYR A 66 -9.54 8.02 -0.91
C TYR A 66 -9.58 8.66 -2.29
N CYS A 67 -10.45 8.19 -3.20
CA CYS A 67 -10.59 8.69 -4.57
C CYS A 67 -9.24 8.75 -5.32
N ARG A 68 -8.43 7.68 -5.20
CA ARG A 68 -7.10 7.57 -5.82
C ARG A 68 -6.94 6.21 -6.50
N ASN A 69 -6.01 6.11 -7.45
CA ASN A 69 -5.61 4.81 -7.95
C ASN A 69 -4.84 4.06 -6.86
N ALA A 70 -5.17 2.79 -6.62
CA ALA A 70 -4.51 1.97 -5.61
C ALA A 70 -3.96 0.68 -6.23
N ILE A 71 -2.66 0.47 -6.09
CA ILE A 71 -2.00 -0.79 -6.43
C ILE A 71 -1.69 -1.50 -5.12
N VAL A 72 -2.46 -2.55 -4.81
CA VAL A 72 -2.24 -3.36 -3.62
C VAL A 72 -1.48 -4.62 -3.98
N THR A 73 -0.45 -4.96 -3.19
CA THR A 73 0.36 -6.16 -3.40
C THR A 73 0.76 -6.81 -2.08
N ALA A 74 0.96 -8.12 -2.09
CA ALA A 74 1.54 -8.86 -0.96
C ALA A 74 2.99 -9.29 -1.24
N ASP A 75 3.65 -8.64 -2.19
CA ASP A 75 5.03 -8.93 -2.55
C ASP A 75 6.03 -8.32 -1.54
N LEU A 76 6.87 -9.18 -0.98
CA LEU A 76 7.90 -8.83 0.01
C LEU A 76 8.98 -7.88 -0.53
N GLU A 77 9.30 -7.96 -1.82
CA GLU A 77 10.28 -7.08 -2.45
C GLU A 77 9.73 -5.66 -2.52
N VAL A 78 8.47 -5.49 -2.94
CA VAL A 78 7.80 -4.18 -2.96
C VAL A 78 7.74 -3.60 -1.55
N TYR A 79 7.32 -4.40 -0.56
CA TYR A 79 7.28 -3.99 0.85
C TYR A 79 8.64 -3.51 1.35
N SER A 80 9.69 -4.30 1.12
CA SER A 80 11.06 -3.96 1.52
C SER A 80 11.54 -2.66 0.87
N LYS A 81 11.29 -2.47 -0.43
CA LYS A 81 11.70 -1.26 -1.14
C LYS A 81 10.97 -0.01 -0.66
N ILE A 82 9.68 -0.10 -0.31
CA ILE A 82 8.94 1.01 0.31
C ILE A 82 9.58 1.40 1.63
N LEU A 83 9.87 0.43 2.51
CA LEU A 83 10.54 0.72 3.79
C LEU A 83 11.93 1.32 3.60
N MET A 84 12.70 0.85 2.62
CA MET A 84 14.01 1.42 2.30
C MET A 84 13.89 2.87 1.83
N TYR A 85 12.92 3.18 0.97
CA TYR A 85 12.63 4.53 0.52
C TYR A 85 12.25 5.45 1.69
N GLN A 86 11.30 5.02 2.53
CA GLN A 86 10.88 5.76 3.72
C GLN A 86 12.03 5.98 4.73
N SER A 87 13.00 5.06 4.77
CA SER A 87 14.21 5.17 5.59
C SER A 87 15.31 6.07 4.98
N GLY A 88 15.04 6.72 3.84
CA GLY A 88 15.98 7.62 3.17
C GLY A 88 17.12 6.91 2.42
N ARG A 89 16.97 5.63 2.06
CA ARG A 89 17.93 4.94 1.19
C ARG A 89 17.73 5.33 -0.27
N ASP A 90 18.76 5.12 -1.08
CA ASP A 90 18.75 5.38 -2.53
C ASP A 90 17.89 4.36 -3.29
N VAL A 91 16.57 4.48 -3.15
CA VAL A 91 15.55 3.72 -3.86
C VAL A 91 14.65 4.70 -4.57
N LYS A 92 14.40 4.47 -5.86
CA LYS A 92 13.53 5.35 -6.63
C LYS A 92 12.07 4.88 -6.54
N PRO A 93 11.11 5.79 -6.27
CA PRO A 93 9.68 5.46 -6.31
C PRO A 93 9.23 4.85 -7.65
N SER A 94 9.86 5.25 -8.76
CA SER A 94 9.64 4.66 -10.08
C SER A 94 9.87 3.15 -10.11
N ASP A 95 10.95 2.68 -9.47
CA ASP A 95 11.32 1.27 -9.47
C ASP A 95 10.33 0.45 -8.64
N ILE A 96 9.83 1.04 -7.54
CA ILE A 96 8.79 0.46 -6.70
C ILE A 96 7.49 0.31 -7.51
N TYR A 97 7.11 1.39 -8.21
CA TYR A 97 5.92 1.41 -9.06
C TYR A 97 5.97 0.36 -10.16
N GLU A 98 7.07 0.24 -10.90
CA GLU A 98 7.22 -0.77 -11.96
C GLU A 98 7.11 -2.20 -11.42
N ILE A 99 7.71 -2.49 -10.27
CA ILE A 99 7.63 -3.83 -9.67
C ILE A 99 6.21 -4.10 -9.17
N ALA A 100 5.58 -3.11 -8.52
CA ALA A 100 4.21 -3.22 -8.03
C ALA A 100 3.23 -3.50 -9.18
N GLN A 101 3.35 -2.78 -10.31
CA GLN A 101 2.50 -3.02 -11.49
C GLN A 101 2.65 -4.43 -12.08
N ARG A 102 3.87 -4.98 -12.12
CA ARG A 102 4.12 -6.31 -12.68
C ARG A 102 3.69 -7.46 -11.77
N ARG A 103 3.64 -7.22 -10.46
CA ARG A 103 3.44 -8.26 -9.44
C ARG A 103 2.11 -8.18 -8.71
N ALA A 104 1.33 -7.12 -8.93
CA ALA A 104 -0.05 -7.04 -8.45
C ALA A 104 -0.92 -8.10 -9.15
N PRO A 105 -1.84 -8.78 -8.42
CA PRO A 105 -2.71 -9.84 -8.94
C PRO A 105 -3.96 -9.36 -9.71
#